data_AF-A0A2W5YL42-F1
#
_entry.id   AF-A0A2W5YL42-F1
#
_cell.length_a   1.000
_cell.length_b   1.000
_cell.length_c   1.000
_cell.angle_alpha   90.00
_cell.angle_beta   90.00
_cell.angle_gamma   90.00
#
_symmetry.space_group_name_H-M   'P 1'
#
loop_
_entity.id
_entity.type
_entity.pdbx_description
1 polymer ?
#
loop_
_entity_poly.entity_id
_entity_poly.type
_entity_poly.pdbx_seq_one_letter_code
_entity_poly.pdbx_strand_id
1 'polypeptide(L)'
;MEKNGYAYVKQKYLSPGLGGGRQRVDTLVTATDNALVNVSVKWQGGSGSVDEKVPAEILKMLVLKDANPAIKRCYIVLVGPGWATNRLKAFYKNDIATFIPRAKEVKIIELDEFMHLCIRKAL
;
A
#
# COMPACT_ATOMS: atom_id res chain seq x y z
N MET A 1 2.26 -17.88 -8.88
CA MET A 1 0.95 -18.49 -8.61
C MET A 1 -0.11 -17.52 -9.10
N GLU A 2 -1.04 -18.00 -9.92
CA GLU A 2 -2.19 -17.23 -10.37
C GLU A 2 -3.39 -17.58 -9.47
N LYS A 3 -4.12 -16.58 -8.96
CA LYS A 3 -5.37 -16.77 -8.21
C LYS A 3 -6.39 -15.72 -8.65
N ASN A 4 -7.55 -16.16 -9.09
CA ASN A 4 -8.65 -15.30 -9.54
C ASN A 4 -8.25 -14.28 -10.65
N GLY A 5 -7.33 -14.66 -11.54
CA GLY A 5 -6.82 -13.81 -12.62
C GLY A 5 -5.70 -12.84 -12.20
N TYR A 6 -5.19 -12.95 -10.97
CA TYR A 6 -4.05 -12.18 -10.49
C TYR A 6 -2.82 -13.06 -10.35
N ALA A 7 -1.67 -12.60 -10.86
CA ALA A 7 -0.38 -13.13 -10.45
C ALA A 7 0.19 -12.27 -9.31
N TYR A 8 0.89 -12.88 -8.36
CA TYR A 8 1.50 -12.12 -7.27
C TYR A 8 2.85 -12.69 -6.84
N VAL A 9 3.69 -11.81 -6.28
CA VAL A 9 4.97 -12.13 -5.67
C VAL A 9 4.99 -11.53 -4.27
N LYS A 10 5.21 -12.37 -3.25
CA LYS A 10 5.37 -11.92 -1.87
C LYS A 10 6.81 -11.53 -1.59
N GLN A 11 7.01 -10.54 -0.72
CA GLN A 11 8.28 -10.27 -0.04
C GLN A 11 9.49 -10.10 -0.98
N LYS A 12 9.32 -9.32 -2.05
CA LYS A 12 10.38 -9.05 -3.03
C LYS A 12 11.22 -7.84 -2.60
N TYR A 13 12.52 -7.87 -2.87
CA TYR A 13 13.37 -6.68 -2.77
C TYR A 13 13.35 -5.89 -4.08
N LEU A 14 13.12 -4.58 -3.98
CA LEU A 14 13.19 -3.62 -5.06
C LEU A 14 14.23 -2.54 -4.76
N SER A 15 14.76 -1.92 -5.81
CA SER A 15 15.80 -0.89 -5.72
C SER A 15 15.47 0.31 -6.61
N PRO A 16 15.98 1.50 -6.28
CA PRO A 16 16.36 1.91 -4.92
C PRO A 16 15.14 2.04 -4.00
N GLY A 17 15.33 1.72 -2.72
CA GLY A 17 14.42 2.06 -1.64
C GLY A 17 14.67 3.47 -1.12
N LEU A 18 13.83 3.90 -0.18
CA LEU A 18 14.05 5.15 0.55
C LEU A 18 15.46 5.16 1.21
N GLY A 19 16.26 6.17 0.90
CA GLY A 19 17.66 6.27 1.35
C GLY A 19 18.69 5.52 0.48
N GLY A 20 18.31 5.02 -0.70
CA GLY A 20 19.22 4.47 -1.72
C GLY A 20 19.53 2.96 -1.61
N GLY A 21 19.09 2.29 -0.55
CA GLY A 21 19.27 0.85 -0.35
C GLY A 21 18.28 -0.02 -1.14
N ARG A 22 18.12 -1.28 -0.74
CA ARG A 22 17.02 -2.14 -1.22
C ARG A 22 15.85 -2.07 -0.26
N GLN A 23 14.63 -2.05 -0.79
CA GLN A 23 13.41 -2.09 0.00
C GLN A 23 12.67 -3.40 -0.22
N ARG A 24 12.31 -4.06 0.89
CA ARG A 24 11.41 -5.21 0.86
C ARG A 24 9.98 -4.73 0.79
N VAL A 25 9.24 -5.14 -0.25
CA VAL A 25 7.79 -4.89 -0.37
C VAL A 25 7.01 -6.11 0.06
N ASP A 26 5.82 -5.90 0.63
CA ASP A 26 5.00 -7.00 1.14
C ASP A 26 4.49 -7.88 0.01
N THR A 27 3.83 -7.27 -0.98
CA THR A 27 3.30 -7.97 -2.16
C THR A 27 3.33 -7.09 -3.40
N LEU A 28 3.81 -7.65 -4.52
CA LEU A 28 3.55 -7.13 -5.86
C LEU A 28 2.48 -7.98 -6.52
N VAL A 29 1.49 -7.33 -7.11
CA VAL A 29 0.38 -7.98 -7.83
C VAL A 29 0.42 -7.52 -9.27
N THR A 30 0.35 -8.46 -10.21
CA THR A 30 -0.02 -8.17 -11.59
C THR A 30 -1.54 -8.20 -11.68
N ALA A 31 -2.15 -7.03 -11.85
CA ALA A 31 -3.58 -6.87 -12.01
C ALA A 31 -4.06 -7.47 -13.35
N THR A 32 -5.38 -7.63 -13.49
CA THR A 32 -6.00 -8.23 -14.67
C THR A 32 -5.83 -7.40 -15.95
N ASP A 33 -5.51 -6.12 -15.80
CA ASP A 33 -5.12 -5.21 -16.90
C ASP A 33 -3.61 -5.16 -17.13
N ASN A 34 -2.86 -6.12 -16.58
CA ASN A 34 -1.40 -6.23 -16.60
C ASN A 34 -0.66 -5.11 -15.85
N ALA A 35 -1.35 -4.25 -15.10
CA ALA A 35 -0.68 -3.26 -14.26
C ALA A 35 0.08 -3.94 -13.10
N LEU A 36 1.34 -3.55 -12.88
CA LEU A 36 2.05 -3.95 -11.67
C LEU A 36 1.62 -3.04 -10.52
N VAL A 37 1.13 -3.65 -9.45
CA VAL A 37 0.57 -3.01 -8.27
C VAL A 37 1.40 -3.35 -7.05
N ASN A 38 1.88 -2.34 -6.33
CA ASN A 38 2.55 -2.52 -5.05
C ASN A 38 1.53 -2.42 -3.90
N VAL A 39 1.40 -3.49 -3.11
CA VAL A 39 0.46 -3.59 -1.99
C VAL A 39 1.24 -3.79 -0.69
N SER A 40 1.07 -2.89 0.26
CA SER A 40 1.61 -2.99 1.63
C SER A 40 0.49 -3.13 2.62
N VAL A 41 0.63 -4.06 3.56
CA VAL A 41 -0.41 -4.37 4.54
C VAL A 41 0.05 -3.88 5.90
N LYS A 42 -0.73 -2.99 6.51
CA LYS A 42 -0.49 -2.50 7.86
C LYS A 42 -1.52 -3.10 8.78
N TRP A 43 -1.13 -4.18 9.47
CA TRP A 43 -1.94 -4.81 10.50
C TRP A 43 -1.68 -4.17 11.86
N GLN A 44 -2.75 -3.90 12.62
CA GLN A 44 -2.70 -3.37 13.97
C GLN A 44 -3.71 -4.08 14.88
N GLY A 45 -3.22 -4.74 15.93
CA GLY A 45 -4.05 -5.49 16.89
C GLY A 45 -4.53 -4.69 18.11
N GLY A 46 -3.77 -3.66 18.51
CA GLY A 46 -4.11 -2.70 19.58
C GLY A 46 -3.49 -1.34 19.29
N SER A 47 -3.67 -0.34 20.17
CA SER A 47 -2.96 0.93 20.02
C SER A 47 -1.44 0.72 20.01
N GLY A 48 -0.72 1.42 19.13
CA GLY A 48 0.72 1.26 19.02
C GLY A 48 1.35 1.91 17.79
N SER A 49 2.66 1.72 17.62
CA SER A 49 3.51 2.40 16.62
C SER A 49 3.27 2.02 15.15
N VAL A 50 2.25 1.20 14.85
CA VAL A 50 1.89 0.90 13.46
C VAL A 50 1.32 2.12 12.77
N ASP A 51 0.56 2.94 13.50
CA ASP A 51 0.06 4.24 13.09
C ASP A 51 1.20 5.12 12.53
N GLU A 52 2.27 5.29 13.32
CA GLU A 52 3.45 6.09 12.97
C GLU A 52 4.19 5.60 11.71
N LYS A 53 3.96 4.35 11.28
CA LYS A 53 4.64 3.74 10.12
C LYS A 53 3.93 4.01 8.80
N VAL A 54 2.67 4.46 8.80
CA VAL A 54 1.94 4.75 7.55
C VAL A 54 2.62 5.86 6.73
N PRO A 55 3.00 7.03 7.31
CA PRO A 55 3.69 8.07 6.55
C PRO A 55 5.01 7.60 5.94
N ALA A 56 5.81 6.83 6.70
CA ALA A 56 7.05 6.27 6.20
C ALA A 56 6.81 5.29 5.03
N GLU A 57 5.72 4.51 5.08
CA GLU A 57 5.35 3.61 3.99
C GLU A 57 4.95 4.37 2.71
N ILE A 58 4.24 5.49 2.85
CA ILE A 58 3.89 6.35 1.71
C ILE A 58 5.17 6.81 1.00
N LEU A 59 6.12 7.38 1.74
CA LEU A 59 7.39 7.87 1.18
C LEU A 59 8.17 6.75 0.47
N LYS A 60 8.25 5.59 1.11
CA LYS A 60 8.86 4.38 0.55
C LYS A 60 8.21 3.93 -0.76
N MET A 61 6.88 3.96 -0.86
CA MET A 61 6.17 3.61 -2.08
C MET A 61 6.39 4.62 -3.20
N LEU A 62 6.43 5.92 -2.88
CA LEU A 62 6.70 6.97 -3.86
C LEU A 62 8.09 6.83 -4.48
N VAL A 63 9.12 6.62 -3.65
CA VAL A 63 10.50 6.38 -4.13
C VAL A 63 10.54 5.14 -5.03
N LEU A 64 9.92 4.04 -4.61
CA LEU A 64 9.87 2.83 -5.43
C LEU A 64 9.13 3.04 -6.75
N LYS A 65 8.02 3.78 -6.74
CA LYS A 65 7.21 4.09 -7.92
C LYS A 65 8.00 4.93 -8.92
N ASP A 66 8.71 5.95 -8.45
CA ASP A 66 9.57 6.80 -9.28
C ASP A 66 10.71 5.99 -9.90
N ALA A 67 11.33 5.11 -9.12
CA ALA A 67 12.40 4.23 -9.56
C ALA A 67 11.96 3.09 -10.49
N ASN A 68 10.70 2.64 -10.38
CA ASN A 68 10.19 1.47 -11.08
C ASN A 68 8.91 1.85 -11.83
N PRO A 69 9.01 2.43 -13.05
CA PRO A 69 7.86 2.90 -13.82
C PRO A 69 6.84 1.81 -14.17
N ALA A 70 7.21 0.53 -14.04
CA ALA A 70 6.30 -0.60 -14.15
C ALA A 70 5.21 -0.57 -13.06
N ILE A 71 5.50 -0.06 -11.86
CA ILE A 71 4.55 0.07 -10.75
C ILE A 71 3.55 1.18 -11.07
N LYS A 72 2.37 0.79 -11.53
CA LYS A 72 1.32 1.73 -11.93
C LYS A 72 0.45 2.15 -10.75
N ARG A 73 0.25 1.27 -9.77
CA ARG A 73 -0.64 1.55 -8.62
C ARG A 73 0.04 1.15 -7.31
N CYS A 74 -0.25 1.89 -6.26
CA CYS A 74 0.25 1.65 -4.91
C CYS A 74 -0.94 1.64 -3.95
N TYR A 75 -1.01 0.63 -3.09
CA TYR A 75 -2.05 0.49 -2.07
C TYR A 75 -1.43 0.23 -0.70
N ILE A 76 -1.89 0.98 0.30
CA ILE A 76 -1.70 0.62 1.70
C ILE A 76 -3.04 0.13 2.22
N VAL A 77 -3.07 -1.13 2.66
CA VAL A 77 -4.27 -1.76 3.21
C VAL A 77 -4.17 -1.76 4.74
N LEU A 78 -5.07 -1.03 5.38
CA LEU A 78 -5.21 -0.96 6.84
C LEU A 78 -6.03 -2.15 7.33
N VAL A 79 -5.47 -2.95 8.23
CA VAL A 79 -6.07 -4.20 8.71
C VAL A 79 -6.00 -4.28 10.24
N GLY A 80 -7.00 -4.90 10.86
CA GLY A 80 -7.01 -5.22 12.29
C GLY A 80 -7.86 -4.28 13.14
N PRO A 81 -8.20 -4.70 14.37
CA PRO A 81 -9.09 -3.94 15.26
C PRO A 81 -8.39 -2.79 15.99
N GLY A 82 -7.06 -2.76 15.99
CA GLY A 82 -6.25 -1.87 16.81
C GLY A 82 -6.05 -0.47 16.27
N TRP A 83 -6.60 -0.13 15.10
CA TRP A 83 -6.63 1.23 14.58
C TRP A 83 -7.47 2.09 15.54
N ALA A 84 -6.78 2.75 16.48
CA ALA A 84 -7.31 3.10 17.80
C ALA A 84 -8.50 4.07 17.80
N THR A 85 -8.85 4.65 16.66
CA THR A 85 -10.14 5.31 16.42
C THR A 85 -10.40 5.35 14.91
N ASN A 86 -11.67 5.39 14.48
CA ASN A 86 -12.01 5.68 13.08
C ASN A 86 -11.42 7.01 12.58
N ARG A 87 -11.09 7.93 13.49
CA ARG A 87 -10.52 9.25 13.17
C ARG A 87 -9.13 9.17 12.55
N LEU A 88 -8.26 8.27 13.01
CA LEU A 88 -6.91 8.16 12.46
C LEU A 88 -6.90 7.49 11.09
N LYS A 89 -7.73 6.46 10.89
CA LYS A 89 -7.97 5.90 9.54
C LYS A 89 -8.52 6.97 8.60
N ALA A 90 -9.48 7.78 9.05
CA ALA A 90 -10.01 8.89 8.28
C ALA A 90 -8.93 9.92 7.94
N PHE A 91 -8.06 10.27 8.89
CA PHE A 91 -6.93 11.15 8.65
C PHE A 91 -5.99 10.62 7.55
N TYR A 92 -5.60 9.35 7.60
CA TYR A 92 -4.75 8.78 6.55
C TYR A 92 -5.45 8.69 5.20
N LYS A 93 -6.76 8.48 5.16
CA LYS A 93 -7.51 8.39 3.90
C LYS A 93 -7.75 9.77 3.27
N ASN A 94 -8.03 10.78 4.09
CA ASN A 94 -8.60 12.05 3.63
C ASN A 94 -7.66 13.24 3.80
N ASP A 95 -6.87 13.27 4.88
CA ASP A 95 -6.19 14.49 5.34
C ASP A 95 -4.66 14.44 5.18
N ILE A 96 -4.07 13.24 5.10
CA ILE A 96 -2.61 13.07 5.02
C ILE A 96 -2.00 13.77 3.78
N ALA A 97 -2.77 13.90 2.71
CA ALA A 97 -2.34 14.58 1.49
C ALA A 97 -2.07 16.08 1.70
N THR A 98 -2.64 16.68 2.75
CA THR A 98 -2.32 18.07 3.15
C THR A 98 -0.87 18.20 3.63
N PHE A 99 -0.29 17.14 4.20
CA PHE A 99 1.07 17.12 4.74
C PHE A 99 2.07 16.43 3.80
N ILE A 100 1.60 15.43 3.05
CA ILE A 100 2.38 14.74 2.02
C ILE A 100 1.57 14.83 0.71
N PRO A 101 1.73 15.91 -0.10
CA PRO A 101 0.90 16.14 -1.29
C PRO A 101 0.86 14.98 -2.29
N ARG A 102 1.95 14.23 -2.40
CA ARG A 102 2.06 13.04 -3.26
C ARG A 102 1.40 11.78 -2.67
N ALA A 103 0.91 11.80 -1.42
CA ALA A 103 0.18 10.68 -0.83
C ALA A 103 -1.03 10.28 -1.67
N LYS A 104 -1.62 11.20 -2.45
CA LYS A 104 -2.68 10.90 -3.43
C LYS A 104 -2.32 9.85 -4.49
N GLU A 105 -1.03 9.59 -4.71
CA GLU A 105 -0.55 8.53 -5.62
C GLU A 105 -0.57 7.13 -4.98
N VAL A 106 -0.81 7.06 -3.66
CA VAL A 106 -0.90 5.83 -2.87
C VAL A 106 -2.31 5.75 -2.28
N LYS A 107 -3.10 4.77 -2.73
CA LYS A 107 -4.45 4.56 -2.20
C LYS A 107 -4.37 3.90 -0.82
N ILE A 108 -4.80 4.61 0.21
CA ILE A 108 -4.88 4.09 1.57
C ILE A 108 -6.32 3.65 1.80
N ILE A 109 -6.55 2.36 2.02
CA ILE A 109 -7.89 1.77 2.11
C ILE A 109 -7.95 0.71 3.20
N GLU A 110 -9.17 0.32 3.58
CA GLU A 110 -9.41 -0.74 4.54
C GLU A 110 -9.52 -2.11 3.85
N LEU A 111 -9.42 -3.19 4.61
CA LEU A 111 -9.45 -4.55 4.07
C LEU A 111 -10.70 -4.80 3.21
N ASP A 112 -11.88 -4.39 3.69
CA ASP A 112 -13.13 -4.62 2.97
C ASP A 112 -13.15 -3.92 1.61
N GLU A 113 -12.68 -2.67 1.55
CA GLU A 113 -12.54 -1.93 0.29
C GLU A 113 -11.57 -2.62 -0.67
N PHE A 114 -10.42 -3.10 -0.17
CA PHE A 114 -9.45 -3.84 -0.98
C PHE A 114 -10.05 -5.15 -1.53
N MET A 115 -10.80 -5.89 -0.70
CA MET A 115 -11.50 -7.10 -1.13
C MET A 115 -12.54 -6.81 -2.21
N HIS A 116 -13.30 -5.71 -2.09
CA HIS A 116 -14.23 -5.28 -3.14
C HIS A 116 -13.50 -4.99 -4.46
N LEU A 117 -12.33 -4.33 -4.43
CA LEU A 117 -11.52 -4.10 -5.64
C LEU A 117 -11.05 -5.41 -6.28
N CYS A 118 -10.61 -6.37 -5.46
CA CYS A 118 -10.18 -7.69 -5.94
C CYS A 118 -11.34 -8.44 -6.61
N ILE A 119 -12.53 -8.45 -5.99
CA ILE A 119 -13.73 -9.13 -6.51
C ILE A 119 -14.16 -8.48 -7.83
N ARG A 120 -14.14 -7.15 -7.91
CA ARG A 120 -14.56 -6.39 -9.11
C ARG A 120 -13.47 -6.30 -10.19
N LYS A 121 -12.30 -6.91 -9.97
CA LYS A 121 -11.16 -6.84 -10.89
C LYS A 121 -10.69 -5.42 -11.19
N ALA A 122 -10.74 -4.53 -10.19
CA ALA A 122 -10.51 -3.08 -10.33
C ALA A 122 -9.24 -2.59 -9.60
N LEU A 123 -8.33 -3.52 -9.31
CA LEU A 123 -7.14 -3.34 -8.48
C LEU A 123 -6.07 -2.52 -9.19
#